data_AF-A0A0C2HEB6-F1
#
_entry.id   AF-A0A0C2HEB6-F1
#
_cell.length_a   1.000
_cell.length_b   1.000
_cell.length_c   1.000
_cell.angle_alpha   90.00
_cell.angle_beta   90.00
_cell.angle_gamma   90.00
#
_symmetry.space_group_name_H-M   'P 1'
#
loop_
_entity.id
_entity.type
_entity.pdbx_description
1 polymer ?
#
loop_
_entity_poly.entity_id
_entity_poly.type
_entity_poly.pdbx_seq_one_letter_code
_entity_poly.pdbx_strand_id
1 'polypeptide(L)'
;MSYRASLARGEVKMKNGLARPASKMRELEKYSCDAEKSAYESAKQCSATTPLSGEYDENLYVLDDASDVLKAVDSWWSEVSKLEMDQKATRNSYNSSYGIPNFANVRNVLPL
;
A
#
# COMPACT_ATOMS: atom_id res chain seq x y z
N MET A 1 8.34 -11.42 4.84
CA MET A 1 8.87 -10.13 5.34
C MET A 1 7.66 -9.26 5.66
N SER A 2 7.55 -8.66 6.85
CA SER A 2 6.37 -7.83 7.19
C SER A 2 6.66 -6.36 6.88
N TYR A 3 6.18 -5.89 5.72
CA TYR A 3 6.36 -4.52 5.21
C TYR A 3 5.98 -3.46 6.25
N ARG A 4 4.80 -3.61 6.86
CA ARG A 4 4.27 -2.70 7.88
C ARG A 4 5.16 -2.68 9.13
N ALA A 5 5.70 -3.82 9.54
CA ALA A 5 6.57 -3.90 10.72
C ALA A 5 7.92 -3.22 10.49
N SER A 6 8.55 -3.40 9.33
CA SER A 6 9.79 -2.70 8.99
C SER A 6 9.58 -1.18 8.87
N LEU A 7 8.44 -0.76 8.32
CA LEU A 7 8.08 0.67 8.30
C LEU A 7 7.85 1.20 9.72
N ALA A 8 7.18 0.43 10.59
CA ALA A 8 6.94 0.82 11.97
C ALA A 8 8.24 1.03 12.75
N ARG A 9 9.27 0.24 12.48
CA ARG A 9 10.62 0.37 13.08
C ARG A 9 11.49 1.45 12.44
N GLY A 10 11.05 2.07 11.33
CA GLY A 10 11.83 3.09 10.61
C GLY A 10 13.00 2.50 9.79
N GLU A 11 12.89 1.24 9.37
CA GLU A 11 13.95 0.52 8.63
C GLU A 11 13.83 0.72 7.11
N VAL A 12 12.76 1.36 6.64
CA VAL A 12 12.43 1.47 5.22
C VAL A 12 13.14 2.66 4.60
N LYS A 13 13.89 2.42 3.53
CA LYS A 13 14.52 3.47 2.72
C LYS A 13 13.50 4.08 1.77
N MET A 14 13.47 5.41 1.75
CA MET A 14 12.81 6.23 0.74
C MET A 14 13.88 6.81 -0.20
N LYS A 15 13.49 7.68 -1.13
CA LYS A 15 14.44 8.39 -2.00
C LYS A 15 15.45 9.21 -1.19
N ASN A 16 14.94 9.97 -0.22
CA ASN A 16 15.72 10.94 0.56
C ASN A 16 15.82 10.54 2.04
N GLY A 17 16.36 9.34 2.31
CA GLY A 17 16.66 8.85 3.66
C GLY A 17 15.71 7.75 4.14
N LEU A 18 15.59 7.60 5.46
CA LEU A 18 14.74 6.58 6.07
C LEU A 18 13.34 7.14 6.37
N ALA A 19 12.33 6.30 6.19
CA ALA A 19 10.99 6.58 6.68
C ALA A 19 11.01 6.66 8.21
N ARG A 20 10.26 7.61 8.78
CA ARG A 20 10.14 7.71 10.24
C ARG A 20 9.43 6.48 10.84
N PRO A 21 9.78 6.06 12.06
CA PRO A 21 9.04 5.06 12.80
C PRO A 21 7.56 5.44 12.96
N ALA A 22 6.69 4.42 13.00
CA ALA A 22 5.24 4.58 13.17
C ALA A 22 4.79 3.88 14.45
N SER A 23 4.58 4.66 15.51
CA SER A 23 4.23 4.16 16.85
C SER A 23 2.82 3.59 17.00
N LYS A 24 1.96 3.79 15.99
CA LYS A 24 0.56 3.32 15.97
C LYS A 24 0.24 2.45 14.76
N MET A 25 1.25 1.88 14.10
CA MET A 25 1.03 0.99 12.96
C MET A 25 0.31 -0.28 13.41
N ARG A 26 -0.94 -0.46 12.99
CA ARG A 26 -1.73 -1.66 13.32
C ARG A 26 -1.31 -2.84 12.45
N GLU A 27 -1.38 -4.04 13.01
CA GLU A 27 -1.31 -5.26 12.21
C GLU A 27 -2.59 -5.40 11.36
N LEU A 28 -2.47 -6.06 10.21
CA LEU A 28 -3.63 -6.50 9.45
C LEU A 28 -4.07 -7.84 10.07
N GLU A 29 -4.78 -7.75 11.20
CA GLU A 29 -4.99 -8.89 12.10
C GLU A 29 -5.88 -9.99 11.52
N LYS A 30 -6.76 -9.66 10.56
CA LYS A 30 -7.67 -10.62 9.94
C LYS A 30 -7.82 -10.38 8.45
N TYR A 31 -7.68 -11.47 7.70
CA TYR A 31 -8.15 -11.53 6.34
C TYR A 31 -9.67 -11.35 6.33
N SER A 32 -10.17 -10.40 5.52
CA SER A 32 -11.59 -10.15 5.38
C SER A 32 -12.10 -10.83 4.12
N CYS A 33 -12.96 -11.83 4.26
CA CYS A 33 -13.60 -12.50 3.13
C CYS A 33 -14.51 -11.53 2.34
N ASP A 34 -15.06 -10.50 2.98
CA ASP A 34 -15.86 -9.48 2.31
C ASP A 34 -14.99 -8.58 1.42
N ALA A 35 -13.80 -8.21 1.91
CA ALA A 35 -12.81 -7.47 1.12
C ALA A 35 -12.28 -8.33 -0.05
N GLU A 36 -12.02 -9.63 0.19
CA GLU A 36 -11.64 -10.58 -0.86
C GLU A 36 -12.72 -10.68 -1.94
N LYS A 37 -13.98 -10.83 -1.55
CA LYS A 37 -15.10 -10.90 -2.47
C LYS A 37 -15.22 -9.63 -3.31
N SER A 38 -15.08 -8.46 -2.68
CA SER A 38 -15.06 -7.17 -3.39
C SER A 38 -13.93 -7.12 -4.43
N ALA A 39 -12.71 -7.48 -4.04
CA ALA A 39 -11.55 -7.51 -4.94
C ALA A 39 -11.74 -8.51 -6.09
N TYR A 40 -12.33 -9.68 -5.82
CA TYR A 40 -12.63 -10.68 -6.83
C TYR A 40 -13.66 -10.19 -7.86
N GLU A 41 -14.72 -9.53 -7.42
CA GLU A 41 -15.71 -8.94 -8.34
C GLU A 41 -15.16 -7.76 -9.14
N SER A 42 -14.22 -6.98 -8.59
CA SER A 42 -13.44 -5.98 -9.34
C SER A 42 -12.59 -6.67 -10.42
N ALA A 43 -11.80 -7.69 -10.04
CA ALA A 43 -10.90 -8.41 -10.94
C ALA A 43 -11.62 -9.12 -12.09
N LYS A 44 -12.83 -9.64 -11.87
CA LYS A 44 -13.66 -10.30 -12.91
C LYS A 44 -14.01 -9.40 -14.09
N GLN A 45 -13.94 -8.08 -13.92
CA GLN A 45 -14.19 -7.13 -15.01
C GLN A 45 -13.03 -7.12 -16.02
N CYS A 46 -11.89 -7.75 -15.69
CA CYS A 46 -10.68 -7.75 -16.53
C CYS A 46 -10.24 -6.34 -16.95
N SER A 47 -10.50 -5.36 -16.07
CA SER A 47 -10.14 -3.96 -16.27
C SER A 47 -8.74 -3.70 -15.72
N ALA A 48 -7.96 -2.88 -16.42
CA ALA A 48 -6.67 -2.39 -15.93
C ALA A 48 -6.81 -1.18 -14.98
N THR A 49 -8.04 -0.77 -14.66
CA THR A 49 -8.32 0.35 -13.76
C THR A 49 -9.26 -0.08 -12.65
N THR A 50 -9.01 0.42 -11.44
CA THR A 50 -9.88 0.20 -10.28
C THR A 50 -11.19 0.98 -10.43
N PRO A 51 -12.32 0.47 -9.92
CA PRO A 51 -13.55 1.24 -9.81
C PRO A 51 -13.33 2.49 -8.95
N LEU A 52 -13.88 3.64 -9.37
CA LEU A 52 -13.70 4.94 -8.69
C LEU A 52 -14.40 5.03 -7.32
N SER A 53 -15.33 4.12 -7.02
CA SER A 53 -16.15 4.14 -5.81
C SER A 53 -16.39 2.73 -5.28
N GLY A 54 -16.06 2.52 -4.02
CA GLY A 54 -16.29 1.28 -3.29
C GLY A 54 -16.16 1.49 -1.79
N GLU A 55 -16.56 0.49 -1.01
CA GLU A 55 -16.37 0.47 0.44
C GLU A 55 -14.89 0.35 0.84
N TYR A 56 -14.08 -0.22 -0.05
CA TYR A 56 -12.66 -0.50 0.16
C TYR A 56 -11.78 0.35 -0.75
N ASP A 57 -10.65 0.82 -0.21
CA ASP A 57 -9.54 1.30 -1.02
C ASP A 57 -8.90 0.12 -1.76
N GLU A 58 -8.59 0.29 -3.05
CA GLU A 58 -8.11 -0.80 -3.90
C GLU A 58 -6.72 -0.50 -4.49
N ASN A 59 -5.83 -1.50 -4.40
CA ASN A 59 -4.61 -1.56 -5.21
C ASN A 59 -4.80 -2.60 -6.31
N LEU A 60 -4.41 -2.27 -7.54
CA LEU A 60 -4.49 -3.16 -8.69
C LEU A 60 -3.11 -3.41 -9.29
N TYR A 61 -2.88 -4.64 -9.72
CA TYR A 61 -1.70 -5.03 -10.46
C TYR A 61 -2.07 -6.14 -11.45
N VAL A 62 -1.76 -5.93 -12.73
CA VAL A 62 -1.98 -6.94 -13.77
C VAL A 62 -0.72 -7.79 -13.90
N LEU A 63 -0.86 -9.10 -13.73
CA LEU A 63 0.21 -10.07 -13.89
C LEU A 63 0.10 -10.75 -15.27
N ASP A 64 1.23 -10.91 -15.94
CA ASP A 64 1.31 -11.75 -17.15
C ASP A 64 1.30 -13.25 -16.80
N ASP A 65 1.76 -13.60 -15.59
CA ASP A 65 1.76 -14.96 -15.03
C ASP A 65 1.28 -14.91 -13.57
N ALA A 66 0.23 -15.67 -13.28
CA ALA A 66 -0.42 -15.73 -11.96
C ALA A 66 0.42 -16.45 -10.88
N SER A 67 1.56 -17.05 -11.24
CA SER A 67 2.42 -17.80 -10.32
C SER A 67 3.12 -16.94 -9.25
N ASP A 68 3.20 -15.61 -9.44
CA ASP A 68 3.93 -14.71 -8.54
C ASP A 68 3.08 -13.51 -8.07
N VAL A 69 2.13 -13.78 -7.19
CA VAL A 69 1.29 -12.74 -6.55
C VAL A 69 2.12 -11.79 -5.67
N LEU A 70 3.29 -12.24 -5.17
CA LEU A 70 4.17 -11.40 -4.35
C LEU A 70 4.72 -10.21 -5.15
N LYS A 71 4.95 -10.38 -6.46
CA LYS A 71 5.34 -9.31 -7.37
C LYS A 71 4.40 -8.11 -7.33
N ALA A 72 3.09 -8.33 -7.18
CA ALA A 72 2.11 -7.24 -7.05
C ALA A 72 2.36 -6.42 -5.78
N VAL A 73 2.50 -7.10 -4.64
CA VAL A 73 2.73 -6.46 -3.34
C VAL A 73 4.08 -5.73 -3.31
N ASP A 74 5.12 -6.34 -3.86
CA ASP A 74 6.46 -5.76 -3.96
C ASP A 74 6.45 -4.52 -4.85
N SER A 75 5.72 -4.56 -5.96
CA SER A 75 5.52 -3.42 -6.85
C SER A 75 4.83 -2.26 -6.12
N TRP A 76 3.72 -2.52 -5.42
CA TRP A 76 3.02 -1.50 -4.62
C TRP A 76 3.92 -0.91 -3.54
N TRP A 77 4.68 -1.75 -2.83
CA TRP A 77 5.58 -1.29 -1.78
C TRP A 77 6.74 -0.45 -2.33
N SER A 78 7.26 -0.80 -3.51
CA SER A 78 8.41 -0.14 -4.14
C SER A 78 8.20 1.36 -4.38
N GLU A 79 6.95 1.84 -4.45
CA GLU A 79 6.63 3.26 -4.55
C GLU A 79 7.23 4.10 -3.43
N VAL A 80 7.51 3.51 -2.25
CA VAL A 80 8.23 4.19 -1.16
C VAL A 80 9.58 4.77 -1.60
N SER A 81 10.23 4.14 -2.59
CA SER A 81 11.49 4.61 -3.15
C SER A 81 11.36 5.91 -3.95
N LYS A 82 10.14 6.30 -4.35
CA LYS A 82 9.85 7.58 -5.02
C LYS A 82 9.63 8.72 -4.03
N LEU A 83 9.37 8.40 -2.76
CA LEU A 83 8.95 9.37 -1.77
C LEU A 83 10.09 10.32 -1.41
N GLU A 84 9.89 11.59 -1.73
CA GLU A 84 10.71 12.72 -1.30
C GLU A 84 9.94 13.52 -0.27
N MET A 85 10.06 13.13 1.00
CA MET A 85 9.39 13.82 2.09
C MET A 85 10.36 14.04 3.23
N ASP A 86 10.45 15.29 3.70
CA ASP A 86 11.16 15.59 4.94
C ASP A 86 10.33 15.09 6.13
N GLN A 87 10.65 13.87 6.55
CA GLN A 87 10.01 13.19 7.66
C GLN A 87 10.18 13.89 9.03
N LYS A 88 11.12 14.84 9.14
CA LYS A 88 11.36 15.62 10.36
C LYS A 88 10.52 16.91 10.38
N ALA A 89 10.32 17.54 9.22
CA ALA A 89 9.58 18.79 9.12
C ALA A 89 8.08 18.61 8.82
N THR A 90 7.64 17.44 8.34
CA THR A 90 6.27 17.23 7.86
C THR A 90 5.53 16.11 8.59
N ARG A 91 4.19 16.23 8.63
CA ARG A 91 3.32 15.11 9.03
C ARG A 91 3.29 14.07 7.91
N ASN A 92 3.16 12.80 8.28
CA ASN A 92 3.13 11.65 7.36
C ASN A 92 1.84 11.54 6.51
N SER A 93 1.22 12.68 6.19
CA SER A 93 -0.03 12.77 5.44
C SER A 93 0.18 12.34 3.99
N TYR A 94 -0.79 11.62 3.44
CA TYR A 94 -0.79 11.29 2.02
C TYR A 94 -1.14 12.53 1.17
N ASN A 95 -0.43 12.69 0.05
CA ASN A 95 -0.75 13.63 -1.02
C ASN A 95 -0.65 12.89 -2.35
N SER A 96 -1.63 13.06 -3.23
CA SER A 96 -1.66 12.41 -4.54
C SER A 96 -0.49 12.84 -5.43
N SER A 97 0.10 14.03 -5.22
CA SER A 97 1.26 14.52 -5.96
C SER A 97 2.53 13.68 -5.74
N TYR A 98 2.59 12.87 -4.67
CA TYR A 98 3.74 12.04 -4.39
C TYR A 98 3.83 10.80 -5.27
N GLY A 99 2.77 10.43 -6.00
CA GLY A 99 2.80 9.27 -6.90
C GLY A 99 3.05 7.93 -6.18
N ILE A 100 2.56 7.84 -4.93
CA ILE A 100 2.67 6.66 -4.05
C ILE A 100 1.30 6.10 -3.57
N PRO A 101 0.25 6.06 -4.41
CA PRO A 101 -1.09 5.67 -3.95
C PRO A 101 -1.12 4.23 -3.41
N ASN A 102 -0.41 3.30 -4.05
CA ASN A 102 -0.44 1.90 -3.66
C ASN A 102 0.33 1.68 -2.35
N PHE A 103 1.51 2.30 -2.22
CA PHE A 103 2.25 2.28 -0.97
C PHE A 103 1.46 2.93 0.18
N ALA A 104 0.72 4.02 -0.11
CA ALA A 104 -0.13 4.67 0.88
C ALA A 104 -1.20 3.73 1.44
N ASN A 105 -1.83 2.92 0.59
CA ASN A 105 -2.79 1.90 1.00
C ASN A 105 -2.13 0.77 1.82
N VAL A 106 -0.98 0.25 1.39
CA VAL A 106 -0.26 -0.83 2.12
C VAL A 106 0.16 -0.37 3.54
N ARG A 107 0.53 0.91 3.70
CA ARG A 107 0.88 1.49 5.00
C ARG A 107 -0.31 2.06 5.78
N ASN A 108 -1.53 2.04 5.24
CA ASN A 108 -2.66 2.76 5.84
C ASN A 108 -2.98 2.23 7.24
N VAL A 109 -3.35 3.13 8.15
CA VAL A 109 -3.47 2.87 9.59
C VAL A 109 -4.92 3.00 10.06
N LEU A 110 -5.86 3.31 9.17
CA LEU A 110 -7.27 3.43 9.52
C LEU A 110 -7.97 2.06 9.53
N PRO A 111 -8.86 1.82 10.51
CA PRO A 111 -9.78 0.71 10.44
C PRO A 111 -10.82 1.02 9.37
N LEU A 112 -11.16 0.01 8.57
CA LEU A 112 -12.51 -0.08 8.01
C LEU A 112 -13.49 -0.25 9.17
#